data_AF-A0A437M136-F1
#
_entry.id   AF-A0A437M136-F1
#
_cell.length_a   1.000
_cell.length_b   1.000
_cell.length_c   1.000
_cell.angle_alpha   90.00
_cell.angle_beta   90.00
_cell.angle_gamma   90.00
#
_symmetry.space_group_name_H-M   'P 1'
#
loop_
_entity.id
_entity.type
_entity.pdbx_description
1 polymer ?
#
loop_
_entity_poly.entity_id
_entity_poly.type
_entity_poly.pdbx_seq_one_letter_code
_entity_poly.pdbx_strand_id
1 'polypeptide(L)'
;MSSPRSYSPVGQCIYCGSRDGLTVEHIVPYSLGGTARLPEASCRPCAAVTGAFEQRLTRKMFGSIRVRLNFPTRRPSERPKTVLARDAATGLEISLNPSEAVTILPVVHFAPPGMFRDPPERADSYVGATVEARQMQPDDNSRWPLLGSNTYTFKQDFDPDALALTLAKIAHACTVAEFGIESFSSFLPPVLLGQQKDIYTYVGSSPAHIGDPTELHRVQLHLGHPHYGAKADYLLSVSICLLSSLGLPTALVIVGRANEQWAQREAARYHSNAIGIPEPPPNLA
;
A
#
# COMPACT_ATOMS: atom_id res chain seq x y z
N MET A 1 -4.92 -12.48 -17.86
CA MET A 1 -3.89 -12.30 -16.80
C MET A 1 -2.67 -11.71 -17.47
N SER A 2 -2.35 -10.44 -17.21
CA SER A 2 -1.16 -9.79 -17.75
C SER A 2 0.10 -10.51 -17.24
N SER A 3 1.08 -10.78 -18.10
CA SER A 3 2.34 -11.41 -17.72
C SER A 3 3.01 -10.65 -16.58
N PRO A 4 3.67 -11.33 -15.62
CA PRO A 4 4.34 -10.65 -14.52
C PRO A 4 5.42 -9.71 -15.05
N ARG A 5 5.32 -8.42 -14.71
CA ARG A 5 6.35 -7.42 -15.03
C ARG A 5 7.58 -7.72 -14.18
N SER A 6 8.62 -8.26 -14.83
CA SER A 6 9.92 -8.48 -14.21
C SER A 6 10.86 -7.36 -14.61
N TYR A 7 11.44 -6.69 -13.63
CA TYR A 7 12.45 -5.65 -13.85
C TYR A 7 13.84 -6.28 -13.94
N SER A 8 14.83 -5.50 -14.39
CA SER A 8 16.24 -5.88 -14.32
C SER A 8 16.68 -6.06 -12.86
N PRO A 9 17.64 -6.96 -12.58
CA PRO A 9 18.22 -7.10 -11.25
C PRO A 9 18.82 -5.78 -10.74
N VAL A 10 18.63 -5.47 -9.46
CA VAL A 10 19.19 -4.26 -8.83
C VAL A 10 20.65 -4.45 -8.44
N GLY A 11 21.02 -5.66 -8.00
CA GLY A 11 22.38 -6.02 -7.59
C GLY A 11 22.79 -5.49 -6.20
N GLN A 12 21.86 -4.87 -5.45
CA GLN A 12 22.04 -4.49 -4.06
C GLN A 12 20.69 -4.36 -3.35
N CYS A 13 20.71 -4.51 -2.02
CA CYS A 13 19.53 -4.35 -1.18
C CYS A 13 19.03 -2.90 -1.22
N ILE A 14 17.78 -2.69 -1.65
CA ILE A 14 17.18 -1.37 -1.79
C ILE A 14 16.97 -0.64 -0.46
N TYR A 15 17.12 -1.33 0.67
CA TYR A 15 16.93 -0.74 2.00
C TYR A 15 18.25 -0.42 2.70
N CYS A 16 19.25 -1.30 2.61
CA CYS A 16 20.51 -1.16 3.37
C CYS A 16 21.78 -1.15 2.52
N GLY A 17 21.69 -1.34 1.20
CA GLY A 17 22.83 -1.34 0.29
C GLY A 17 23.69 -2.61 0.30
N SER A 18 23.41 -3.61 1.17
CA SER A 18 24.13 -4.89 1.15
C SER A 18 24.03 -5.58 -0.22
N ARG A 19 25.11 -6.23 -0.65
CA ARG A 19 25.17 -7.00 -1.91
C ARG A 19 25.07 -8.51 -1.69
N ASP A 20 24.95 -8.94 -0.43
CA ASP A 20 25.01 -10.34 -0.05
C ASP A 20 23.62 -10.94 0.17
N GLY A 21 23.46 -12.19 -0.27
CA GLY A 21 22.24 -12.96 0.00
C GLY A 21 20.97 -12.28 -0.53
N LEU A 22 21.06 -11.68 -1.71
CA LEU A 22 19.97 -10.95 -2.34
C LEU A 22 18.83 -11.89 -2.77
N THR A 23 17.60 -11.42 -2.55
CA THR A 23 16.36 -12.10 -2.90
C THR A 23 15.51 -11.21 -3.81
N VAL A 24 14.42 -11.79 -4.31
CA VAL A 24 13.41 -11.06 -5.08
C VAL A 24 12.51 -10.26 -4.14
N GLU A 25 12.35 -8.97 -4.42
CA GLU A 25 11.38 -8.10 -3.78
C GLU A 25 10.10 -8.04 -4.62
N HIS A 26 8.92 -8.11 -3.99
CA HIS A 26 7.66 -7.87 -4.70
C HIS A 26 7.27 -6.41 -4.53
N ILE A 27 6.94 -5.67 -5.59
CA ILE A 27 6.56 -4.26 -5.42
C ILE A 27 5.29 -4.16 -4.56
N VAL A 28 4.18 -4.73 -5.05
CA VAL A 28 3.00 -5.04 -4.23
C VAL A 28 3.16 -6.44 -3.65
N PRO A 29 2.90 -6.67 -2.34
CA PRO A 29 3.06 -7.98 -1.73
C PRO A 29 2.35 -9.08 -2.52
N TYR A 30 3.01 -10.22 -2.71
CA TYR A 30 2.40 -11.37 -3.40
C TYR A 30 1.07 -11.76 -2.74
N SER A 31 0.99 -11.74 -1.40
CA SER A 31 -0.22 -12.04 -0.63
C SER A 31 -1.40 -11.11 -0.90
N LEU A 32 -1.15 -9.94 -1.52
CA LEU A 32 -2.16 -9.00 -1.98
C LEU A 32 -2.49 -9.14 -3.47
N GLY A 33 -1.92 -10.10 -4.19
CA GLY A 33 -2.15 -10.22 -5.65
C GLY A 33 -1.11 -9.50 -6.49
N GLY A 34 -0.05 -8.96 -5.89
CA GLY A 34 1.04 -8.32 -6.61
C GLY A 34 1.81 -9.30 -7.51
N THR A 35 2.01 -8.90 -8.76
CA THR A 35 2.71 -9.70 -9.78
C THR A 35 4.08 -9.14 -10.17
N ALA A 36 4.29 -7.83 -9.97
CA ALA A 36 5.54 -7.16 -10.30
C ALA A 36 6.66 -7.50 -9.30
N ARG A 37 7.85 -7.83 -9.84
CA ARG A 37 9.00 -8.32 -9.06
C ARG A 37 10.28 -7.60 -9.44
N LEU A 38 11.07 -7.27 -8.42
CA LEU A 38 12.37 -6.65 -8.53
C LEU A 38 13.45 -7.68 -8.10
N PRO A 39 14.18 -8.29 -9.04
CA PRO A 39 15.19 -9.29 -8.73
C PRO A 39 16.41 -8.69 -8.02
N GLU A 40 17.06 -9.51 -7.18
CA GLU A 40 18.29 -9.14 -6.46
C GLU A 40 18.21 -7.79 -5.73
N ALA A 41 17.11 -7.56 -5.01
CA ALA A 41 16.71 -6.25 -4.52
C ALA A 41 16.59 -6.15 -3.01
N SER A 42 16.56 -7.25 -2.28
CA SER A 42 16.47 -7.23 -0.81
C SER A 42 17.38 -8.29 -0.22
N CYS A 43 18.20 -7.95 0.78
CA CYS A 43 18.91 -8.97 1.56
C CYS A 43 17.94 -9.66 2.53
N ARG A 44 18.29 -10.88 2.99
CA ARG A 44 17.43 -11.65 3.90
C ARG A 44 17.01 -10.91 5.19
N PRO A 45 17.91 -10.16 5.89
CA PRO A 45 17.50 -9.38 7.06
C PRO A 45 16.42 -8.35 6.76
N CYS A 46 16.58 -7.54 5.70
CA CYS A 46 15.58 -6.52 5.34
C CYS A 46 14.29 -7.16 4.83
N ALA A 47 14.36 -8.28 4.12
CA ALA A 47 13.19 -9.06 3.71
C ALA A 47 12.40 -9.61 4.92
N ALA A 48 13.09 -9.98 6.00
CA ALA A 48 12.44 -10.42 7.24
C ALA A 48 11.72 -9.27 7.95
N VAL A 49 12.35 -8.10 8.04
CA VAL A 49 11.76 -6.89 8.65
C VAL A 49 10.52 -6.45 7.87
N THR A 50 10.64 -6.31 6.56
CA THR A 50 9.53 -5.88 5.70
C THR A 50 8.41 -6.91 5.67
N GLY A 51 8.77 -8.19 5.54
CA GLY A 51 7.82 -9.29 5.61
C GLY A 51 7.03 -9.35 6.91
N ALA A 52 7.58 -8.89 8.05
CA ALA A 52 6.88 -8.90 9.32
C ALA A 52 5.69 -7.93 9.33
N PHE A 53 5.85 -6.68 8.89
CA PHE A 53 4.72 -5.73 8.83
C PHE A 53 3.74 -6.07 7.70
N GLU A 54 4.21 -6.59 6.56
CA GLU A 54 3.32 -7.07 5.50
C GLU A 54 2.44 -8.24 5.98
N GLN A 55 3.01 -9.13 6.80
CA GLN A 55 2.25 -10.22 7.41
C GLN A 55 1.22 -9.72 8.43
N ARG A 56 1.53 -8.69 9.22
CA ARG A 56 0.53 -8.06 10.11
C ARG A 56 -0.64 -7.52 9.29
N LEU A 57 -0.38 -6.74 8.23
CA LEU A 57 -1.41 -6.23 7.34
C LEU A 57 -2.23 -7.37 6.73
N THR A 58 -1.55 -8.34 6.09
CA THR A 58 -2.21 -9.36 5.28
C THR A 58 -2.87 -10.48 6.08
N ARG A 59 -2.43 -10.77 7.31
CA ARG A 59 -3.05 -11.81 8.15
C ARG A 59 -4.11 -11.26 9.09
N LYS A 60 -3.92 -10.04 9.60
CA LYS A 60 -4.85 -9.42 10.55
C LYS A 60 -5.85 -8.54 9.80
N MET A 61 -5.39 -7.39 9.31
CA MET A 61 -6.28 -6.37 8.75
C MET A 61 -6.98 -6.82 7.44
N PHE A 62 -6.26 -7.42 6.49
CA PHE A 62 -6.84 -7.91 5.24
C PHE A 62 -7.06 -9.42 5.21
N GLY A 63 -6.97 -10.10 6.37
CA GLY A 63 -7.08 -11.56 6.44
C GLY A 63 -8.42 -12.09 5.90
N SER A 64 -9.53 -11.52 6.39
CA SER A 64 -10.90 -11.86 6.00
C SER A 64 -11.14 -11.68 4.49
N ILE A 65 -10.77 -10.52 3.95
CA ILE A 65 -10.88 -10.20 2.52
C ILE A 65 -10.04 -11.15 1.68
N ARG A 66 -8.80 -11.42 2.08
CA ARG A 66 -7.92 -12.34 1.34
C ARG A 66 -8.48 -13.74 1.28
N VAL A 67 -9.17 -14.20 2.32
CA VAL A 67 -9.84 -15.51 2.31
C VAL A 67 -11.05 -15.45 1.38
N ARG A 68 -11.94 -14.47 1.56
CA ARG A 68 -13.17 -14.33 0.76
C ARG A 68 -12.91 -14.17 -0.74
N LEU A 69 -11.96 -13.32 -1.11
CA LEU A 69 -11.61 -13.04 -2.50
C LEU A 69 -10.53 -13.99 -3.05
N ASN A 70 -10.22 -15.08 -2.34
CA ASN A 70 -9.28 -16.11 -2.74
C ASN A 70 -7.91 -15.58 -3.21
N PHE A 71 -7.33 -14.64 -2.47
CA PHE A 71 -6.04 -14.05 -2.80
C PHE A 71 -4.93 -15.13 -2.88
N PRO A 72 -3.83 -14.88 -3.58
CA PRO A 72 -2.70 -15.81 -3.60
C PRO A 72 -2.11 -16.10 -2.20
N THR A 73 -1.62 -17.34 -2.05
CA THR A 73 -0.90 -17.81 -0.87
C THR A 73 0.12 -18.88 -1.28
N ARG A 74 1.27 -18.91 -0.60
CA ARG A 74 2.28 -19.97 -0.78
C ARG A 74 1.96 -21.23 0.05
N ARG A 75 0.95 -21.14 0.91
CA ARG A 75 0.55 -22.20 1.85
C ARG A 75 -0.97 -22.39 1.81
N PRO A 76 -1.52 -22.93 0.70
CA PRO A 76 -2.97 -23.07 0.53
C PRO A 76 -3.61 -24.01 1.56
N SER A 77 -2.87 -25.02 2.04
CA SER A 77 -3.32 -25.93 3.10
C SER A 77 -3.48 -25.26 4.46
N GLU A 78 -2.72 -24.20 4.73
CA GLU A 78 -2.80 -23.41 5.98
C GLU A 78 -3.88 -22.31 5.91
N ARG A 79 -4.57 -22.15 4.78
CA ARG A 79 -5.61 -21.14 4.63
C ARG A 79 -6.79 -21.45 5.53
N PRO A 80 -7.31 -20.48 6.32
CA PRO A 80 -8.54 -20.66 7.06
C PRO A 80 -9.68 -21.08 6.13
N LYS A 81 -10.27 -22.24 6.42
CA LYS A 81 -11.43 -22.76 5.67
C LYS A 81 -12.75 -22.18 6.17
N THR A 82 -12.74 -21.63 7.38
CA THR A 82 -13.90 -21.04 8.04
C THR A 82 -13.53 -19.68 8.61
N VAL A 83 -14.54 -18.84 8.78
CA VAL A 83 -14.52 -17.58 9.51
C VAL A 83 -15.26 -17.80 10.81
N LEU A 84 -14.66 -17.38 11.93
CA LEU A 84 -15.29 -17.46 13.23
C LEU A 84 -16.20 -16.25 13.43
N ALA A 85 -17.48 -16.53 13.67
CA ALA A 85 -18.47 -15.59 14.17
C ALA A 85 -18.78 -15.93 15.63
N ARG A 86 -19.24 -14.95 16.40
CA ARG A 86 -19.77 -15.18 17.75
C ARG A 86 -21.26 -14.89 17.77
N ASP A 87 -22.05 -15.84 18.24
CA ASP A 87 -23.47 -15.61 18.52
C ASP A 87 -23.60 -14.59 19.66
N ALA A 88 -24.30 -13.48 19.40
CA ALA A 88 -24.47 -12.42 20.39
C ALA A 88 -25.37 -12.84 21.57
N ALA A 89 -26.31 -13.78 21.36
CA ALA A 89 -27.24 -14.22 22.39
C ALA A 89 -26.62 -15.26 23.33
N THR A 90 -25.89 -16.22 22.77
CA THR A 90 -25.30 -17.34 23.54
C THR A 90 -23.83 -17.15 23.88
N GLY A 91 -23.14 -16.24 23.18
CA GLY A 91 -21.69 -16.04 23.29
C GLY A 91 -20.86 -17.15 22.64
N LEU A 92 -21.49 -18.16 22.04
CA LEU A 92 -20.82 -19.30 21.42
C LEU A 92 -20.15 -18.91 20.09
N GLU A 93 -19.03 -19.56 19.80
CA GLU A 93 -18.35 -19.41 18.51
C GLU A 93 -18.95 -20.33 17.46
N ILE A 94 -19.25 -19.76 16.30
CA ILE A 94 -19.84 -20.44 15.16
C ILE A 94 -18.84 -20.35 14.01
N SER A 95 -18.55 -21.50 13.39
CA SER A 95 -17.74 -21.57 12.18
C SER A 95 -18.62 -21.40 10.94
N LEU A 96 -18.37 -20.34 10.19
CA LEU A 96 -19.01 -20.05 8.91
C LEU A 96 -18.05 -20.31 7.75
N ASN A 97 -18.54 -20.73 6.61
CA ASN A 97 -17.76 -20.67 5.37
C ASN A 97 -17.51 -19.20 5.01
N PRO A 98 -16.40 -18.86 4.32
CA PRO A 98 -16.12 -17.48 3.94
C PRO A 98 -17.24 -16.79 3.15
N SER A 99 -17.98 -17.54 2.31
CA SER A 99 -19.14 -17.04 1.57
C SER A 99 -20.37 -16.77 2.45
N GLU A 100 -20.44 -17.40 3.63
CA GLU A 100 -21.54 -17.22 4.60
C GLU A 100 -21.27 -16.09 5.59
N ALA A 101 -20.03 -15.60 5.66
CA ALA A 101 -19.62 -14.61 6.64
C ALA A 101 -19.72 -13.19 6.10
N VAL A 102 -20.13 -12.25 6.97
CA VAL A 102 -19.90 -10.82 6.72
C VAL A 102 -18.40 -10.59 6.71
N THR A 103 -17.91 -9.98 5.63
CA THR A 103 -16.50 -9.56 5.55
C THR A 103 -16.43 -8.06 5.75
N ILE A 104 -15.64 -7.62 6.72
CA ILE A 104 -15.39 -6.21 6.96
C ILE A 104 -14.15 -5.82 6.15
N LEU A 105 -14.31 -4.82 5.28
CA LEU A 105 -13.24 -4.16 4.59
C LEU A 105 -12.82 -2.93 5.40
N PRO A 106 -11.65 -2.97 6.07
CA PRO A 106 -11.17 -1.84 6.84
C PRO A 106 -10.56 -0.79 5.89
N VAL A 107 -11.17 0.38 5.86
CA VAL A 107 -10.77 1.51 5.03
C VAL A 107 -10.18 2.58 5.94
N VAL A 108 -8.93 2.98 5.68
CA VAL A 108 -8.24 4.02 6.44
C VAL A 108 -8.03 5.23 5.54
N HIS A 109 -8.61 6.35 5.96
CA HIS A 109 -8.41 7.67 5.36
C HIS A 109 -7.39 8.40 6.22
N PHE A 110 -6.13 8.42 5.81
CA PHE A 110 -5.09 9.14 6.56
C PHE A 110 -5.29 10.66 6.39
N ALA A 111 -4.77 11.43 7.34
CA ALA A 111 -4.47 12.83 7.05
C ALA A 111 -3.42 12.93 5.92
N PRO A 112 -3.25 14.10 5.28
CA PRO A 112 -2.13 14.31 4.35
C PRO A 112 -0.79 13.95 4.99
N PRO A 113 0.23 13.55 4.19
CA PRO A 113 1.57 13.29 4.71
C PRO A 113 2.05 14.47 5.56
N GLY A 114 2.67 14.21 6.72
CA GLY A 114 3.10 15.24 7.65
C GLY A 114 3.99 16.32 7.02
N MET A 115 4.83 15.94 6.04
CA MET A 115 5.66 16.88 5.27
C MET A 115 4.86 17.89 4.44
N PHE A 116 3.59 17.61 4.12
CA PHE A 116 2.68 18.50 3.38
C PHE A 116 1.61 19.16 4.26
N ARG A 117 1.66 18.98 5.58
CA ARG A 117 0.78 19.71 6.51
C ARG A 117 1.25 21.14 6.66
N ASP A 118 0.36 22.01 7.14
CA ASP A 118 0.66 23.40 7.47
C ASP A 118 0.39 23.66 8.97
N PRO A 119 1.44 23.81 9.81
CA PRO A 119 2.86 23.69 9.46
C PRO A 119 3.28 22.22 9.20
N PRO A 120 4.42 21.98 8.52
CA PRO A 120 4.95 20.63 8.35
C PRO A 120 5.19 19.93 9.68
N GLU A 121 4.81 18.66 9.75
CA GLU A 121 4.80 17.88 10.98
C GLU A 121 5.59 16.58 10.82
N ARG A 122 6.46 16.30 11.79
CA ARG A 122 7.10 15.00 11.93
C ARG A 122 6.20 14.08 12.76
N ALA A 123 5.39 13.27 12.09
CA ALA A 123 4.31 12.50 12.71
C ALA A 123 4.70 11.02 12.91
N ASP A 124 4.66 10.55 14.15
CA ASP A 124 4.87 9.15 14.56
C ASP A 124 3.57 8.39 14.86
N SER A 125 2.43 9.04 14.66
CA SER A 125 1.09 8.48 14.85
C SER A 125 0.11 8.96 13.78
N TYR A 126 -0.97 8.20 13.57
CA TYR A 126 -1.99 8.46 12.56
C TYR A 126 -3.07 9.47 13.02
N VAL A 127 -2.70 10.47 13.83
CA VAL A 127 -3.65 11.48 14.33
C VAL A 127 -4.35 12.18 13.16
N GLY A 128 -5.68 12.32 13.28
CA GLY A 128 -6.55 12.89 12.25
C GLY A 128 -7.01 11.89 11.17
N ALA A 129 -6.58 10.62 11.22
CA ALA A 129 -7.11 9.60 10.31
C ALA A 129 -8.55 9.21 10.67
N THR A 130 -9.36 8.93 9.64
CA THR A 130 -10.70 8.36 9.79
C THR A 130 -10.69 6.90 9.38
N VAL A 131 -11.37 6.06 10.16
CA VAL A 131 -11.54 4.64 9.85
C VAL A 131 -12.99 4.37 9.46
N GLU A 132 -13.16 3.79 8.29
CA GLU A 132 -14.45 3.34 7.76
C GLU A 132 -14.44 1.81 7.69
N ALA A 133 -15.52 1.18 8.16
CA ALA A 133 -15.69 -0.27 8.08
C ALA A 133 -16.77 -0.60 7.04
N ARG A 134 -16.36 -0.93 5.81
CA ARG A 134 -17.30 -1.32 4.76
C ARG A 134 -17.67 -2.78 4.91
N GLN A 135 -18.97 -3.06 4.94
CA GLN A 135 -19.46 -4.42 5.06
C GLN A 135 -19.71 -5.02 3.68
N MET A 136 -19.13 -6.20 3.44
CA MET A 136 -19.51 -7.07 2.33
C MET A 136 -20.49 -8.11 2.89
N GLN A 137 -21.74 -8.06 2.42
CA GLN A 137 -22.78 -9.01 2.80
C GLN A 137 -22.41 -10.43 2.36
N PRO A 138 -22.87 -11.50 3.03
CA PRO A 138 -22.63 -12.88 2.59
C PRO A 138 -23.11 -13.13 1.16
N ASP A 139 -22.43 -14.02 0.44
CA ASP A 139 -22.88 -14.49 -0.88
C ASP A 139 -23.99 -15.56 -0.71
N ASP A 140 -23.97 -16.30 0.40
CA ASP A 140 -24.97 -17.29 0.79
C ASP A 140 -25.22 -17.25 2.29
N ASN A 141 -26.42 -16.86 2.73
CA ASN A 141 -26.81 -16.83 4.13
C ASN A 141 -27.90 -17.87 4.48
N SER A 142 -28.13 -18.85 3.62
CA SER A 142 -29.20 -19.85 3.77
C SER A 142 -29.10 -20.66 5.08
N ARG A 143 -27.89 -20.82 5.62
CA ARG A 143 -27.65 -21.52 6.89
C ARG A 143 -27.97 -20.67 8.12
N TRP A 144 -28.04 -19.34 8.01
CA TRP A 144 -28.22 -18.45 9.16
C TRP A 144 -29.50 -18.71 9.96
N PRO A 145 -30.69 -18.88 9.33
CA PRO A 145 -31.92 -19.21 10.08
C PRO A 145 -31.83 -20.55 10.85
N LEU A 146 -31.01 -21.48 10.37
CA LEU A 146 -30.84 -22.81 10.99
C LEU A 146 -29.92 -22.78 12.21
N LEU A 147 -29.13 -21.72 12.36
CA LEU A 147 -28.18 -21.55 13.46
C LEU A 147 -28.84 -20.98 14.73
N GLY A 148 -30.14 -20.68 14.70
CA GLY A 148 -30.93 -20.34 15.88
C GLY A 148 -30.66 -18.95 16.47
N SER A 149 -29.82 -18.13 15.83
CA SER A 149 -29.52 -16.75 16.24
C SER A 149 -29.69 -15.79 15.06
N ASN A 150 -30.18 -14.59 15.36
CA ASN A 150 -30.38 -13.52 14.38
C ASN A 150 -29.28 -12.45 14.46
N THR A 151 -28.25 -12.64 15.29
CA THR A 151 -27.22 -11.63 15.51
C THR A 151 -25.85 -12.27 15.73
N TYR A 152 -24.91 -11.92 14.85
CA TYR A 152 -23.55 -12.42 14.86
C TYR A 152 -22.55 -11.28 14.95
N THR A 153 -21.53 -11.48 15.78
CA THR A 153 -20.40 -10.57 15.94
C THR A 153 -19.18 -11.13 15.23
N PHE A 154 -18.53 -10.29 14.42
CA PHE A 154 -17.29 -10.60 13.71
C PHE A 154 -16.16 -9.75 14.25
N LYS A 155 -14.99 -10.36 14.46
CA LYS A 155 -13.79 -9.63 14.88
C LYS A 155 -13.02 -9.14 13.66
N GLN A 156 -12.66 -7.86 13.65
CA GLN A 156 -11.78 -7.27 12.64
C GLN A 156 -10.65 -6.52 13.33
N ASP A 157 -9.41 -6.87 13.00
CA ASP A 157 -8.23 -6.14 13.47
C ASP A 157 -7.94 -4.96 12.53
N PHE A 158 -7.48 -3.84 13.09
CA PHE A 158 -7.06 -2.65 12.36
C PHE A 158 -5.61 -2.35 12.72
N ASP A 159 -4.73 -2.22 11.73
CA ASP A 159 -3.30 -1.96 11.92
C ASP A 159 -2.82 -0.89 10.94
N PRO A 160 -3.13 0.40 11.22
CA PRO A 160 -2.76 1.52 10.35
C PRO A 160 -1.25 1.65 10.13
N ASP A 161 -0.43 1.26 11.12
CA ASP A 161 1.03 1.30 11.01
C ASP A 161 1.52 0.27 9.97
N ALA A 162 1.01 -0.96 10.04
CA ALA A 162 1.34 -2.00 9.06
C ALA A 162 0.89 -1.62 7.65
N LEU A 163 -0.27 -0.95 7.52
CA LEU A 163 -0.73 -0.40 6.25
C LEU A 163 0.24 0.67 5.74
N ALA A 164 0.59 1.66 6.57
CA ALA A 164 1.48 2.76 6.19
C ALA A 164 2.88 2.26 5.78
N LEU A 165 3.47 1.35 6.56
CA LEU A 165 4.77 0.74 6.23
C LEU A 165 4.71 -0.08 4.93
N THR A 166 3.61 -0.80 4.69
CA THR A 166 3.44 -1.55 3.43
C THR A 166 3.31 -0.61 2.23
N LEU A 167 2.53 0.49 2.36
CA LEU A 167 2.43 1.52 1.33
C LEU A 167 3.79 2.18 1.03
N ALA A 168 4.55 2.52 2.08
CA ALA A 168 5.89 3.08 1.93
C ALA A 168 6.85 2.11 1.22
N LYS A 169 6.78 0.83 1.58
CA LYS A 169 7.57 -0.19 0.92
C LYS A 169 7.22 -0.31 -0.57
N ILE A 170 5.93 -0.33 -0.91
CA ILE A 170 5.46 -0.38 -2.30
C ILE A 170 6.02 0.81 -3.07
N ALA A 171 5.90 2.01 -2.52
CA ALA A 171 6.38 3.24 -3.14
C ALA A 171 7.89 3.21 -3.38
N HIS A 172 8.67 2.82 -2.37
CA HIS A 172 10.13 2.72 -2.48
C HIS A 172 10.55 1.71 -3.54
N ALA A 173 10.01 0.49 -3.48
CA ALA A 173 10.33 -0.57 -4.44
C ALA A 173 9.91 -0.19 -5.88
N CYS A 174 8.75 0.45 -6.05
CA CYS A 174 8.29 0.92 -7.36
C CYS A 174 9.19 2.01 -7.92
N THR A 175 9.62 2.96 -7.08
CA THR A 175 10.51 4.06 -7.50
C THR A 175 11.87 3.51 -7.92
N VAL A 176 12.44 2.56 -7.16
CA VAL A 176 13.70 1.90 -7.55
C VAL A 176 13.53 1.11 -8.85
N ALA A 177 12.40 0.42 -9.03
CA ALA A 177 12.14 -0.38 -10.21
C ALA A 177 12.04 0.47 -11.49
N GLU A 178 11.41 1.63 -11.42
CA GLU A 178 11.19 2.50 -12.58
C GLU A 178 12.37 3.45 -12.84
N PHE A 179 13.04 3.96 -11.79
CA PHE A 179 14.06 5.01 -11.92
C PHE A 179 15.48 4.56 -11.58
N GLY A 180 15.64 3.43 -10.91
CA GLY A 180 16.93 2.93 -10.41
C GLY A 180 17.31 3.55 -9.08
N ILE A 181 18.03 2.78 -8.26
CA ILE A 181 18.36 3.14 -6.87
C ILE A 181 19.28 4.38 -6.76
N GLU A 182 20.11 4.63 -7.77
CA GLU A 182 21.05 5.76 -7.80
C GLU A 182 20.43 7.06 -8.36
N SER A 183 19.14 7.06 -8.69
CA SER A 183 18.47 8.23 -9.29
C SER A 183 17.93 9.23 -8.25
N PHE A 184 17.87 8.83 -6.98
CA PHE A 184 17.28 9.63 -5.91
C PHE A 184 17.85 9.29 -4.54
N SER A 185 17.69 10.23 -3.60
CA SER A 185 17.95 10.02 -2.18
C SER A 185 16.63 9.68 -1.48
N SER A 186 16.48 8.44 -1.00
CA SER A 186 15.25 7.97 -0.35
C SER A 186 15.16 8.38 1.13
N PHE A 187 13.97 8.78 1.57
CA PHE A 187 13.66 9.05 2.98
C PHE A 187 13.16 7.82 3.73
N LEU A 188 12.70 6.80 3.01
CA LEU A 188 11.94 5.69 3.58
C LEU A 188 12.75 4.58 4.27
N PRO A 189 14.00 4.24 3.88
CA PRO A 189 14.71 3.10 4.47
C PRO A 189 14.88 3.16 6.00
N PRO A 190 15.22 4.30 6.62
CA PRO A 190 15.30 4.37 8.09
C PRO A 190 13.99 4.02 8.79
N VAL A 191 12.85 4.44 8.23
CA VAL A 191 11.54 4.14 8.79
C VAL A 191 11.12 2.69 8.52
N LEU A 192 11.34 2.20 7.30
CA LEU A 192 11.04 0.82 6.89
C LEU A 192 11.87 -0.22 7.66
N LEU A 193 13.07 0.14 8.10
CA LEU A 193 13.94 -0.70 8.93
C LEU A 193 13.73 -0.48 10.44
N GLY A 194 12.75 0.35 10.84
CA GLY A 194 12.41 0.60 12.24
C GLY A 194 13.43 1.45 13.01
N GLN A 195 14.35 2.12 12.31
CA GLN A 195 15.34 3.04 12.89
C GLN A 195 14.70 4.39 13.22
N GLN A 196 13.60 4.74 12.55
CA GLN A 196 12.76 5.90 12.82
C GLN A 196 11.28 5.47 12.87
N LYS A 197 10.44 6.23 13.59
CA LYS A 197 9.03 5.88 13.85
C LYS A 197 8.03 6.83 13.17
N ASP A 198 8.52 7.84 12.48
CA ASP A 198 7.81 8.97 11.91
C ASP A 198 7.22 8.68 10.51
N ILE A 199 6.66 7.48 10.32
CA ILE A 199 6.14 7.02 9.02
C ILE A 199 5.07 7.93 8.43
N TYR A 200 4.25 8.55 9.29
CA TYR A 200 3.16 9.44 8.88
C TYR A 200 3.66 10.81 8.42
N THR A 201 4.95 11.11 8.58
CA THR A 201 5.60 12.24 7.91
C THR A 201 5.60 12.05 6.39
N TYR A 202 5.75 10.81 5.93
CA TYR A 202 5.93 10.46 4.53
C TYR A 202 4.69 9.82 3.91
N VAL A 203 3.84 9.17 4.71
CA VAL A 203 2.63 8.47 4.25
C VAL A 203 1.38 9.20 4.71
N GLY A 204 0.46 9.45 3.78
CA GLY A 204 -0.86 10.01 4.07
C GLY A 204 -1.85 9.73 2.94
N SER A 205 -2.99 10.43 2.93
CA SER A 205 -3.94 10.34 1.83
C SER A 205 -3.77 11.49 0.83
N SER A 206 -4.09 11.22 -0.42
CA SER A 206 -4.20 12.24 -1.47
C SER A 206 -5.67 12.63 -1.69
N PRO A 207 -6.00 13.91 -1.91
CA PRO A 207 -7.33 14.28 -2.40
C PRO A 207 -7.54 13.83 -3.85
N ALA A 208 -6.47 13.61 -4.63
CA ALA A 208 -6.57 13.06 -5.97
C ALA A 208 -6.82 11.55 -5.89
N HIS A 209 -7.99 11.12 -6.35
CA HIS A 209 -8.33 9.71 -6.45
C HIS A 209 -7.77 9.11 -7.74
N ILE A 210 -6.93 8.08 -7.60
CA ILE A 210 -6.40 7.32 -8.74
C ILE A 210 -7.03 5.93 -8.86
N GLY A 211 -8.10 5.62 -8.13
CA GLY A 211 -8.74 4.31 -8.23
C GLY A 211 -9.32 4.07 -9.63
N ASP A 212 -9.13 2.85 -10.11
CA ASP A 212 -9.76 2.25 -11.27
C ASP A 212 -10.49 0.97 -10.83
N PRO A 213 -11.82 0.84 -11.05
CA PRO A 213 -12.58 -0.33 -10.65
C PRO A 213 -12.20 -1.61 -11.40
N THR A 214 -11.48 -1.50 -12.52
CA THR A 214 -11.03 -2.63 -13.36
C THR A 214 -9.68 -3.20 -12.93
N GLU A 215 -8.93 -2.50 -12.08
CA GLU A 215 -7.62 -2.91 -11.60
C GLU A 215 -7.66 -3.32 -10.12
N LEU A 216 -6.91 -4.37 -9.75
CA LEU A 216 -6.81 -4.77 -8.34
C LEU A 216 -6.01 -3.75 -7.52
N HIS A 217 -4.96 -3.18 -8.09
CA HIS A 217 -4.16 -2.13 -7.47
C HIS A 217 -3.73 -1.14 -8.54
N ARG A 218 -3.71 0.15 -8.18
CA ARG A 218 -3.17 1.20 -9.03
C ARG A 218 -2.02 1.90 -8.31
N VAL A 219 -0.90 2.08 -9.01
CA VAL A 219 0.32 2.72 -8.50
C VAL A 219 0.79 3.73 -9.54
N GLN A 220 0.97 4.98 -9.13
CA GLN A 220 1.36 6.07 -10.03
C GLN A 220 2.49 6.89 -9.41
N LEU A 221 3.58 7.07 -10.19
CA LEU A 221 4.74 7.88 -9.80
C LEU A 221 4.52 9.35 -10.18
N HIS A 222 5.04 10.23 -9.34
CA HIS A 222 5.03 11.68 -9.54
C HIS A 222 6.42 12.25 -9.25
N LEU A 223 6.85 13.20 -10.09
CA LEU A 223 8.03 14.03 -9.89
C LEU A 223 7.59 15.49 -9.68
N GLY A 224 8.05 16.08 -8.58
CA GLY A 224 7.69 17.41 -8.14
C GLY A 224 6.78 17.45 -6.94
N HIS A 225 6.59 18.66 -6.41
CA HIS A 225 5.61 18.89 -5.36
C HIS A 225 4.18 18.75 -5.94
N PRO A 226 3.23 18.09 -5.24
CA PRO A 226 1.87 17.91 -5.76
C PRO A 226 1.16 19.23 -6.14
N HIS A 227 1.45 20.31 -5.41
CA HIS A 227 0.86 21.63 -5.66
C HIS A 227 1.72 22.57 -6.52
N TYR A 228 3.05 22.37 -6.55
CA TYR A 228 3.99 23.31 -7.22
C TYR A 228 4.69 22.70 -8.44
N GLY A 229 4.41 21.44 -8.76
CA GLY A 229 4.92 20.73 -9.93
C GLY A 229 6.39 20.34 -9.87
N ALA A 230 6.90 19.80 -10.98
CA ALA A 230 8.24 19.23 -11.12
C ALA A 230 9.40 20.21 -10.88
N LYS A 231 9.16 21.52 -10.97
CA LYS A 231 10.17 22.57 -10.75
C LYS A 231 10.44 22.84 -9.28
N ALA A 232 9.57 22.38 -8.37
CA ALA A 232 9.74 22.53 -6.93
C ALA A 232 10.36 21.25 -6.32
N ASP A 233 11.54 21.40 -5.72
CA ASP A 233 12.23 20.45 -4.83
C ASP A 233 12.60 19.05 -5.39
N TYR A 234 12.32 18.77 -6.67
CA TYR A 234 12.55 17.47 -7.32
C TYR A 234 12.03 16.27 -6.48
N LEU A 235 10.92 16.50 -5.76
CA LEU A 235 10.39 15.51 -4.83
C LEU A 235 9.80 14.32 -5.59
N LEU A 236 10.12 13.12 -5.17
CA LEU A 236 9.50 11.90 -5.69
C LEU A 236 8.38 11.47 -4.75
N SER A 237 7.19 11.27 -5.31
CA SER A 237 6.05 10.73 -4.58
C SER A 237 5.31 9.69 -5.40
N VAL A 238 4.58 8.82 -4.71
CA VAL A 238 3.81 7.73 -5.32
C VAL A 238 2.40 7.76 -4.78
N SER A 239 1.43 7.87 -5.68
CA SER A 239 0.03 7.63 -5.36
C SER A 239 -0.27 6.14 -5.47
N ILE A 240 -0.89 5.56 -4.44
CA ILE A 240 -1.20 4.13 -4.36
C ILE A 240 -2.66 3.94 -3.98
N CYS A 241 -3.41 3.21 -4.80
CA CYS A 241 -4.74 2.72 -4.48
C CYS A 241 -4.70 1.18 -4.44
N LEU A 242 -4.56 0.60 -3.25
CA LEU A 242 -4.63 -0.85 -3.06
C LEU A 242 -6.09 -1.30 -3.08
N LEU A 243 -6.40 -2.48 -3.66
CA LEU A 243 -7.78 -2.96 -3.78
C LEU A 243 -8.65 -1.92 -4.50
N SER A 244 -8.10 -1.36 -5.57
CA SER A 244 -8.70 -0.30 -6.37
C SER A 244 -10.07 -0.71 -6.91
N SER A 245 -10.23 -1.96 -7.31
CA SER A 245 -11.51 -2.59 -7.66
C SER A 245 -12.57 -2.60 -6.56
N LEU A 246 -12.18 -2.38 -5.30
CA LEU A 246 -13.08 -2.26 -4.13
C LEU A 246 -13.23 -0.80 -3.66
N GLY A 247 -12.69 0.17 -4.40
CA GLY A 247 -12.86 1.61 -4.15
C GLY A 247 -12.18 2.11 -2.88
N LEU A 248 -11.03 1.55 -2.50
CA LEU A 248 -10.25 2.06 -1.36
C LEU A 248 -9.64 3.44 -1.68
N PRO A 249 -9.32 4.24 -0.66
CA PRO A 249 -8.75 5.57 -0.84
C PRO A 249 -7.36 5.51 -1.46
N THR A 250 -6.97 6.62 -2.08
CA THR A 250 -5.61 6.80 -2.59
C THR A 250 -4.71 7.28 -1.46
N ALA A 251 -3.67 6.52 -1.18
CA ALA A 251 -2.56 6.96 -0.35
C ALA A 251 -1.54 7.73 -1.19
N LEU A 252 -0.89 8.72 -0.59
CA LEU A 252 0.27 9.41 -1.13
C LEU A 252 1.47 9.08 -0.25
N VAL A 253 2.55 8.64 -0.88
CA VAL A 253 3.81 8.38 -0.21
C VAL A 253 4.88 9.30 -0.78
N ILE A 254 5.54 10.06 0.08
CA ILE A 254 6.73 10.85 -0.26
C ILE A 254 7.95 9.94 -0.12
N VAL A 255 8.62 9.66 -1.24
CA VAL A 255 9.69 8.66 -1.29
C VAL A 255 11.05 9.28 -1.00
N GLY A 256 11.33 10.46 -1.54
CA GLY A 256 12.66 11.04 -1.51
C GLY A 256 12.80 12.24 -2.42
N ARG A 257 14.04 12.67 -2.64
CA ARG A 257 14.37 13.72 -3.61
C ARG A 257 15.17 13.13 -4.76
N ALA A 258 14.72 13.35 -5.98
CA ALA A 258 15.45 12.97 -7.18
C ALA A 258 16.76 13.75 -7.28
N ASN A 259 17.80 13.11 -7.82
CA ASN A 259 19.06 13.77 -8.12
C ASN A 259 18.83 14.81 -9.20
N GLU A 260 19.28 16.05 -9.00
CA GLU A 260 18.95 17.18 -9.88
C GLU A 260 19.27 16.91 -11.36
N GLN A 261 20.47 16.38 -11.66
CA GLN A 261 20.86 16.02 -13.03
C GLN A 261 19.96 14.95 -13.65
N TRP A 262 19.44 14.02 -12.84
CA TRP A 262 18.47 13.03 -13.29
C TRP A 262 17.11 13.68 -13.52
N ALA A 263 16.64 14.49 -12.57
CA ALA A 263 15.34 15.14 -12.63
C ALA A 263 15.22 16.10 -13.82
N GLN A 264 16.28 16.86 -14.12
CA GLN A 264 16.33 17.73 -15.31
C GLN A 264 16.24 16.93 -16.61
N ARG A 265 16.94 15.78 -16.71
CA ARG A 265 16.89 14.90 -17.88
C ARG A 265 15.50 14.28 -18.07
N GLU A 266 14.90 13.79 -17.00
CA GLU A 266 13.56 13.20 -17.08
C GLU A 266 12.48 14.25 -17.35
N ALA A 267 12.55 15.42 -16.70
CA ALA A 267 11.66 16.53 -17.01
C ALA A 267 11.70 16.88 -18.50
N ALA A 268 12.89 16.95 -19.12
CA ALA A 268 13.03 17.19 -20.55
C ALA A 268 12.34 16.10 -21.41
N ARG A 269 12.42 14.82 -21.02
CA ARG A 269 11.75 13.70 -21.71
C ARG A 269 10.22 13.77 -21.62
N TYR A 270 9.69 14.14 -20.46
CA TYR A 270 8.24 14.29 -20.29
C TYR A 270 7.70 15.52 -21.04
N HIS A 271 8.47 16.61 -21.16
CA HIS A 271 8.08 17.77 -21.99
C HIS A 271 8.11 17.46 -23.49
N SER A 272 8.96 16.55 -23.97
CA SER A 272 8.94 16.10 -25.38
C SER A 272 7.78 15.17 -25.73
N ASN A 273 7.14 14.53 -24.74
CA ASN A 273 6.03 13.58 -24.95
C ASN A 273 4.66 14.11 -24.48
N ALA A 274 4.60 15.31 -23.90
CA ALA A 274 3.35 15.93 -23.46
C ALA A 274 2.74 16.80 -24.57
N ILE A 275 1.94 16.17 -25.43
CA ILE A 275 0.81 16.88 -26.04
C ILE A 275 -0.15 17.20 -24.89
N GLY A 276 -0.16 18.46 -24.45
CA GLY A 276 -1.20 19.03 -23.60
C GLY A 276 -1.00 18.87 -22.09
N ILE A 277 -0.16 19.71 -21.50
CA ILE A 277 -0.39 20.19 -20.12
C ILE A 277 -0.89 21.63 -20.28
N PRO A 278 -2.09 21.99 -19.79
CA PRO A 278 -2.56 23.37 -19.86
C PRO A 278 -1.65 24.27 -19.03
N GLU A 279 -1.32 25.44 -19.56
CA GLU A 279 -0.56 26.47 -18.84
C GLU A 279 -1.26 26.82 -17.52
N PRO A 280 -0.50 27.10 -16.44
CA PRO A 280 -1.08 27.63 -15.23
C PRO A 280 -1.84 28.93 -15.55
N PRO A 281 -3.01 29.18 -14.92
CA PRO A 281 -3.78 30.37 -15.18
C PRO A 281 -2.91 31.61 -14.91
N PRO A 282 -2.89 32.58 -15.84
CA PRO A 282 -2.16 33.82 -15.64
C PRO A 282 -2.91 34.62 -14.59
N ASN A 283 -2.44 34.58 -13.34
CA ASN A 283 -2.45 35.65 -12.35
C ASN A 283 -2.41 35.08 -10.92
N LEU A 284 -1.19 35.02 -10.36
CA LEU A 284 -0.96 35.32 -8.94
C LEU A 284 0.28 36.22 -8.89
N ALA A 285 0.00 37.51 -9.09
CA ALA A 285 0.78 38.62 -8.54
C ALA A 285 0.00 39.14 -7.33
#